data_AF-A0A9W9MS94-F1
#
_entry.id   AF-A0A9W9MS94-F1
#
_cell.length_a   1.000
_cell.length_b   1.000
_cell.length_c   1.000
_cell.angle_alpha   90.00
_cell.angle_beta   90.00
_cell.angle_gamma   90.00
#
_symmetry.space_group_name_H-M   'P 1'
#
loop_
_entity.id
_entity.type
_entity.pdbx_description
1 polymer ?
#
loop_
_entity_poly.entity_id
_entity_poly.type
_entity_poly.pdbx_seq_one_letter_code
_entity_poly.pdbx_strand_id
1 'polypeptide(L)'
;MMNISLLTIPVLLDTTPEPTHLIDQWVRVYHYGHRVLPALSLTTGLLYAWTVAQKIKAGRPWRIFALAGLTTMSMLPFTWTVMLPTNSTLFATQIANHAGKVVAFDVAVNLVNKWTLLHTSRALLPLTGTMIGWFGTLRQLN
;
A
#
# COMPACT_ATOMS: atom_id res chain seq x y z
N MET A 1 -5.58 9.13 -0.03
CA MET A 1 -6.15 7.78 0.14
C MET A 1 -6.13 7.46 1.61
N MET A 2 -7.29 7.20 2.22
CA MET A 2 -7.36 6.86 3.63
C MET A 2 -6.80 5.45 3.82
N ASN A 3 -5.69 5.31 4.54
CA ASN A 3 -5.12 4.01 4.87
C ASN A 3 -5.97 3.39 5.99
N ILE A 4 -6.94 2.55 5.62
CA ILE A 4 -7.85 1.87 6.56
C ILE A 4 -7.05 1.16 7.67
N SER A 5 -5.87 0.63 7.35
CA SER A 5 -5.00 -0.04 8.31
C SER A 5 -4.47 0.86 9.44
N LEU A 6 -4.39 2.19 9.27
CA LEU A 6 -3.96 3.10 10.34
C LEU A 6 -4.94 3.12 11.52
N LEU A 7 -6.23 2.92 11.26
CA LEU A 7 -7.26 2.87 12.29
C LEU A 7 -7.57 1.42 12.67
N THR A 8 -7.64 0.52 11.69
CA THR A 8 -8.01 -0.87 11.95
C THR A 8 -6.94 -1.61 12.75
N ILE A 9 -5.65 -1.51 12.41
CA ILE A 9 -4.63 -2.33 13.07
C ILE A 9 -4.52 -2.03 14.57
N PRO A 10 -4.46 -0.77 15.05
CA PRO A 10 -4.46 -0.50 16.49
C PRO A 10 -5.66 -1.12 17.20
N VAL A 11 -6.87 -1.00 16.63
CA VAL A 11 -8.07 -1.63 17.19
C VAL A 11 -7.92 -3.14 17.28
N LEU A 12 -7.38 -3.80 16.25
CA LEU A 12 -7.15 -5.26 16.31
C LEU A 12 -6.12 -5.63 17.38
N LEU A 13 -5.05 -4.86 17.53
CA LEU A 13 -4.02 -5.12 18.54
C LEU A 13 -4.55 -4.94 19.97
N ASP A 14 -5.42 -3.95 20.19
CA ASP A 14 -5.97 -3.65 21.51
C ASP A 14 -7.10 -4.60 21.92
N THR A 15 -7.85 -5.13 20.96
CA THR A 15 -9.11 -5.86 21.23
C THR A 15 -9.03 -7.37 21.00
N THR A 16 -7.99 -7.87 20.33
CA THR A 16 -7.91 -9.29 19.99
C THR A 16 -7.09 -10.08 21.01
N PRO A 17 -7.72 -11.02 21.76
CA PRO A 17 -7.04 -11.73 22.84
C PRO A 17 -6.17 -12.90 22.35
N GLU A 18 -6.37 -13.38 21.12
CA GLU A 18 -5.80 -14.64 20.62
C GLU A 18 -4.97 -14.44 19.34
N PRO A 19 -3.78 -15.06 19.22
CA PRO A 19 -2.90 -14.89 18.07
C PRO A 19 -3.52 -15.36 16.75
N THR A 20 -4.27 -16.47 16.79
CA THR A 20 -4.95 -17.00 15.59
C THR A 20 -5.95 -15.98 15.04
N HIS A 21 -6.75 -15.38 15.92
CA HIS A 21 -7.75 -14.41 15.52
C HIS A 21 -7.10 -13.12 14.99
N LEU A 22 -5.99 -12.66 15.58
CA LEU A 22 -5.26 -11.47 15.13
C LEU A 22 -4.74 -11.67 13.69
N ILE A 23 -4.16 -12.83 13.41
CA ILE A 23 -3.65 -13.17 12.08
C ILE A 23 -4.80 -13.31 11.06
N ASP A 24 -5.92 -13.92 11.44
CA ASP A 24 -7.10 -14.05 10.57
C ASP A 24 -7.71 -12.68 10.22
N GLN A 25 -7.81 -11.78 11.20
CA GLN A 25 -8.28 -10.41 10.97
C GLN A 25 -7.31 -9.64 10.07
N TRP A 26 -5.99 -9.78 10.28
CA TRP A 26 -5.00 -9.19 9.38
C TRP A 26 -5.17 -9.71 7.94
N VAL A 27 -5.40 -11.02 7.74
CA VAL A 27 -5.64 -11.61 6.41
C VAL A 27 -6.84 -10.96 5.75
N ARG A 28 -7.92 -10.68 6.50
CA ARG A 28 -9.07 -9.94 5.98
C ARG A 28 -8.73 -8.50 5.62
N VAL A 29 -7.97 -7.78 6.44
CA VAL A 29 -7.51 -6.42 6.13
C VAL A 29 -6.68 -6.42 4.84
N TYR A 30 -5.72 -7.34 4.71
CA TYR A 30 -4.96 -7.52 3.49
C TYR A 30 -5.89 -7.85 2.31
N HIS A 31 -6.89 -8.70 2.51
CA HIS A 31 -7.82 -9.15 1.48
C HIS A 31 -8.58 -7.98 0.81
N TYR A 32 -9.04 -7.02 1.59
CA TYR A 32 -9.68 -5.84 1.02
C TYR A 32 -8.67 -4.89 0.38
N GLY A 33 -7.52 -4.67 1.02
CA GLY A 33 -6.49 -3.76 0.54
C GLY A 33 -5.87 -4.16 -0.80
N HIS A 34 -5.50 -5.44 -0.98
CA HIS A 34 -4.79 -5.90 -2.19
C HIS A 34 -5.67 -5.92 -3.45
N ARG A 35 -7.01 -5.88 -3.31
CA ARG A 35 -7.91 -5.81 -4.47
C ARG A 35 -8.13 -4.39 -4.95
N VAL A 36 -8.31 -3.46 -4.02
CA VAL A 36 -8.71 -2.09 -4.36
C VAL A 36 -7.49 -1.22 -4.67
N LEU A 37 -6.44 -1.29 -3.85
CA LEU A 37 -5.33 -0.33 -3.93
C LEU A 37 -4.48 -0.46 -5.20
N PRO A 38 -4.11 -1.67 -5.69
CA PRO A 38 -3.35 -1.80 -6.93
C PRO A 38 -4.12 -1.29 -8.14
N ALA A 39 -5.42 -1.58 -8.22
CA ALA A 39 -6.27 -1.08 -9.31
C ALA A 39 -6.29 0.44 -9.33
N LEU A 40 -6.48 1.09 -8.18
CA LEU A 40 -6.44 2.54 -8.07
C LEU A 40 -5.08 3.15 -8.48
N SER A 41 -3.98 2.51 -8.07
CA SER A 41 -2.63 2.97 -8.46
C SER A 41 -2.39 2.84 -9.96
N LEU A 42 -2.85 1.75 -10.58
CA LEU A 42 -2.77 1.54 -12.03
C LEU A 42 -3.61 2.57 -12.78
N THR A 43 -4.88 2.76 -12.40
CA THR A 43 -5.76 3.76 -13.00
C THR A 43 -5.16 5.16 -12.90
N THR A 44 -4.64 5.53 -11.73
CA THR A 44 -3.99 6.85 -11.53
C THR A 44 -2.72 6.98 -12.39
N GLY A 45 -1.91 5.92 -12.47
CA GLY A 45 -0.74 5.88 -13.35
C GLY A 45 -1.10 6.07 -14.83
N LEU A 46 -2.19 5.45 -15.30
CA LEU A 46 -2.70 5.62 -16.67
C LEU A 46 -3.18 7.05 -16.94
N LEU A 47 -3.83 7.69 -15.96
CA LEU A 47 -4.23 9.10 -16.08
C LEU A 47 -3.01 10.03 -16.19
N TYR A 48 -1.93 9.76 -15.43
CA TYR A 48 -0.68 10.49 -15.59
C TYR A 48 -0.03 10.23 -16.95
N ALA A 49 -0.02 8.99 -17.43
CA ALA A 49 0.51 8.64 -18.74
C ALA A 49 -0.25 9.35 -19.87
N TRP A 50 -1.59 9.38 -19.78
CA TRP A 50 -2.43 10.14 -20.70
C TRP A 50 -2.11 11.64 -20.65
N THR A 51 -1.99 12.21 -19.45
CA THR A 51 -1.62 13.63 -19.26
C THR A 51 -0.27 13.94 -19.90
N VAL A 52 0.73 13.08 -19.71
CA VAL A 52 2.05 13.20 -20.34
C VAL A 52 1.93 13.20 -21.86
N ALA A 53 1.18 12.25 -22.44
CA ALA A 53 0.99 12.17 -23.89
C ALA A 53 0.37 13.45 -24.45
N GLN A 54 -0.64 14.02 -23.78
CA GLN A 54 -1.27 15.26 -24.22
C GLN A 54 -0.33 16.47 -24.08
N LYS A 55 0.47 16.55 -23.03
CA LYS A 55 1.45 17.63 -22.84
C LYS A 55 2.55 17.57 -23.89
N ILE A 56 3.04 16.37 -24.24
CA ILE A 56 4.01 16.18 -25.34
C ILE A 56 3.43 16.69 -26.65
N LYS A 57 2.20 16.29 -27.01
CA LYS A 57 1.53 16.75 -28.24
C LYS A 57 1.36 18.27 -28.29
N ALA A 58 1.11 18.90 -27.14
CA ALA A 58 0.94 20.35 -27.03
C ALA A 58 2.27 21.12 -26.85
N GLY A 59 3.44 20.46 -26.90
CA GLY A 59 4.74 21.11 -26.66
C GLY A 59 4.92 21.67 -25.25
N ARG A 60 4.15 21.18 -24.27
CA ARG A 60 4.13 21.68 -22.88
C ARG A 60 5.03 20.84 -21.97
N PRO A 61 5.51 21.41 -20.84
CA PRO A 61 6.25 20.65 -19.83
C PRO A 61 5.45 19.45 -19.31
N TRP A 62 6.02 18.25 -19.43
CA TRP A 62 5.38 16.97 -19.10
C TRP A 62 6.09 16.17 -18.01
N ARG A 63 7.40 16.42 -17.81
CA ARG A 63 8.28 15.61 -16.94
C ARG A 63 7.77 15.46 -15.51
N ILE A 64 7.13 16.50 -14.96
CA ILE A 64 6.58 16.47 -13.60
C ILE A 64 5.41 15.48 -13.46
N PHE A 65 4.58 15.34 -14.49
CA PHE A 65 3.48 14.36 -14.50
C PHE A 65 4.00 12.93 -14.72
N ALA A 66 5.07 12.77 -15.51
CA ALA A 66 5.75 11.48 -15.64
C ALA A 66 6.33 11.03 -14.30
N LEU A 67 7.01 11.95 -13.59
CA LEU A 67 7.53 11.70 -12.25
C LEU A 67 6.40 11.33 -11.28
N ALA A 68 5.30 12.09 -11.27
CA ALA A 68 4.12 11.80 -10.44
C ALA A 68 3.55 10.39 -10.69
N GLY A 69 3.40 10.01 -11.96
CA GLY A 69 2.94 8.67 -12.37
C GLY A 69 3.88 7.56 -11.93
N LEU A 70 5.19 7.71 -12.18
CA LEU A 70 6.21 6.73 -11.79
C LEU A 70 6.28 6.57 -10.27
N THR A 71 6.28 7.67 -9.52
CA THR A 71 6.25 7.64 -8.05
C THR A 71 5.00 6.94 -7.53
N THR A 72 3.83 7.20 -8.13
CA THR A 72 2.58 6.50 -7.77
C THR A 72 2.69 5.00 -8.01
N MET A 73 3.10 4.59 -9.21
CA MET A 73 3.18 3.18 -9.59
C MET A 73 4.29 2.40 -8.87
N SER A 74 5.30 3.07 -8.32
CA SER A 74 6.39 2.45 -7.56
C SER A 74 5.92 1.69 -6.31
N MET A 75 4.69 1.90 -5.85
CA MET A 75 4.11 1.10 -4.77
C MET A 75 3.96 -0.39 -5.13
N LEU A 76 3.81 -0.72 -6.42
CA LEU A 76 3.68 -2.10 -6.89
C LEU A 76 5.00 -2.87 -6.71
N PRO A 77 6.14 -2.42 -7.28
CA PRO A 77 7.41 -3.09 -7.04
C PRO A 77 7.80 -3.08 -5.57
N PHE A 78 7.52 -2.01 -4.80
CA PHE A 78 7.74 -2.03 -3.35
C PHE A 78 6.99 -3.19 -2.65
N THR A 79 5.78 -3.48 -3.09
CA THR A 79 5.00 -4.60 -2.53
C THR A 79 5.67 -5.94 -2.84
N TRP A 80 6.08 -6.15 -4.08
CA TRP A 80 6.66 -7.42 -4.52
C TRP A 80 8.07 -7.67 -4.02
N THR A 81 8.85 -6.62 -3.77
CA THR A 81 10.26 -6.78 -3.35
C THR A 81 10.44 -6.61 -1.84
N VAL A 82 9.76 -5.65 -1.21
CA VAL A 82 9.98 -5.31 0.21
C VAL A 82 8.92 -5.95 1.11
N MET A 83 7.64 -5.90 0.72
CA MET A 83 6.56 -6.43 1.58
C MET A 83 6.33 -7.92 1.42
N LEU A 84 6.65 -8.51 0.25
CA LEU A 84 6.35 -9.90 -0.06
C LEU A 84 6.85 -10.88 1.00
N PRO A 85 8.09 -10.80 1.54
CA PRO A 85 8.54 -11.73 2.57
C PRO A 85 7.66 -11.70 3.82
N THR A 86 7.30 -10.49 4.29
CA THR A 86 6.46 -10.32 5.47
C THR A 86 5.04 -10.83 5.23
N ASN A 87 4.46 -10.56 4.04
CA ASN A 87 3.15 -11.08 3.66
C ASN A 87 3.15 -12.61 3.63
N SER A 88 4.16 -13.22 3.01
CA SER A 88 4.29 -14.68 2.93
C SER A 88 4.42 -15.32 4.31
N THR A 89 5.19 -14.72 5.21
CA THR A 89 5.29 -15.19 6.60
C THR A 89 3.93 -15.14 7.29
N LEU A 90 3.19 -14.03 7.19
CA LEU A 90 1.87 -13.90 7.82
C LEU A 90 0.85 -14.91 7.28
N PHE A 91 0.84 -15.17 5.96
CA PHE A 91 0.00 -16.22 5.37
C PHE A 91 0.42 -17.63 5.80
N ALA A 92 1.71 -17.91 5.86
CA ALA A 92 2.21 -19.20 6.36
C ALA A 92 1.85 -19.40 7.84
N THR A 93 1.94 -18.35 8.65
CA THR A 93 1.49 -18.36 10.05
C THR A 93 0.00 -18.64 10.17
N GLN A 94 -0.85 -18.07 9.31
CA GLN A 94 -2.28 -18.38 9.29
C GLN A 94 -2.51 -19.88 9.09
N ILE A 95 -1.89 -20.46 8.06
CA ILE A 95 -2.01 -21.89 7.73
C ILE A 95 -1.53 -22.75 8.91
N ALA A 96 -0.39 -22.38 9.52
CA ALA A 96 0.16 -23.10 10.66
C ALA A 96 -0.76 -23.04 11.90
N ASN A 97 -1.31 -21.86 12.21
CA ASN A 97 -2.25 -21.67 13.32
C ASN A 97 -3.49 -22.56 13.15
N HIS A 98 -4.05 -22.63 11.94
CA HIS A 98 -5.21 -23.49 11.63
C HIS A 98 -4.87 -24.99 11.67
N ALA A 99 -3.59 -25.35 11.53
CA ALA A 99 -3.08 -26.72 11.73
C ALA A 99 -2.69 -27.02 13.19
N GLY A 100 -3.05 -26.16 14.15
CA GLY A 100 -2.75 -26.32 15.58
C GLY A 100 -1.34 -25.91 16.00
N LYS A 101 -0.51 -25.41 15.07
CA LYS A 101 0.84 -24.86 15.35
C LYS A 101 0.73 -23.36 15.63
N VAL A 102 0.04 -23.02 16.72
CA VAL A 102 -0.26 -21.63 17.08
C VAL A 102 1.02 -20.93 17.56
N VAL A 103 1.36 -19.81 16.91
CA VAL A 103 2.48 -18.97 17.33
C VAL A 103 2.16 -18.23 18.64
N ALA A 104 3.20 -17.86 19.39
CA ALA A 104 3.05 -17.00 20.55
C ALA A 104 2.48 -15.62 20.15
N PHE A 105 1.75 -14.99 21.06
CA PHE A 105 1.01 -13.74 20.77
C PHE A 105 1.94 -12.57 20.42
N ASP A 106 3.08 -12.46 21.10
CA ASP A 106 4.12 -11.47 20.82
C ASP A 106 4.68 -11.61 19.39
N VAL A 107 4.84 -12.85 18.90
CA VAL A 107 5.26 -13.12 17.53
C VAL A 107 4.22 -12.63 16.53
N ALA A 108 2.93 -12.91 16.78
CA ALA A 108 1.84 -12.43 15.92
C ALA A 108 1.78 -10.89 15.88
N VAL A 109 1.85 -10.24 17.04
CA VAL A 109 1.89 -8.78 17.18
C VAL A 109 3.08 -8.18 16.43
N ASN A 110 4.27 -8.74 16.59
CA ASN A 110 5.47 -8.26 15.91
C ASN A 110 5.37 -8.37 14.38
N LEU A 111 4.80 -9.45 13.86
CA LEU A 111 4.56 -9.60 12.42
C LEU A 111 3.57 -8.56 11.88
N VAL A 112 2.46 -8.33 12.60
CA VAL A 112 1.44 -7.34 12.22
C VAL A 112 2.01 -5.91 12.29
N ASN A 113 2.79 -5.59 13.32
CA ASN A 113 3.47 -4.29 13.45
C ASN A 113 4.48 -4.06 12.33
N LYS A 114 5.32 -5.06 12.01
CA LYS A 114 6.26 -4.99 10.89
C LYS A 114 5.52 -4.75 9.57
N TRP A 115 4.44 -5.48 9.32
CA TRP A 115 3.62 -5.27 8.14
C TRP A 115 3.04 -3.85 8.08
N THR A 116 2.55 -3.34 9.21
CA THR A 116 1.94 -2.00 9.32
C THR A 116 2.93 -0.90 9.00
N LEU A 117 4.16 -1.01 9.50
CA LEU A 117 5.24 -0.09 9.16
C LEU A 117 5.49 -0.09 7.65
N LEU A 118 5.68 -1.27 7.05
CA LEU A 118 5.94 -1.38 5.61
C LEU A 118 4.76 -0.88 4.77
N HIS A 119 3.53 -1.20 5.17
CA HIS A 119 2.32 -0.74 4.49
C HIS A 119 2.20 0.78 4.53
N THR A 120 2.54 1.40 5.66
CA THR A 120 2.52 2.85 5.82
C THR A 120 3.55 3.50 4.90
N SER A 121 4.78 2.99 4.85
CA SER A 121 5.81 3.43 3.91
C SER A 121 5.35 3.31 2.46
N ARG A 122 4.72 2.19 2.10
CA ARG A 122 4.16 1.99 0.76
C ARG A 122 3.10 3.03 0.41
N ALA A 123 2.23 3.41 1.34
CA ALA A 123 1.16 4.38 1.12
C ALA A 123 1.68 5.80 0.87
N LEU A 124 2.90 6.13 1.31
CA LEU A 124 3.53 7.42 1.04
C LEU A 124 3.88 7.61 -0.45
N LEU A 125 4.07 6.53 -1.21
CA LEU A 125 4.43 6.59 -2.63
C LEU A 125 3.31 7.24 -3.48
N PRO A 126 2.07 6.72 -3.52
CA PRO A 126 0.98 7.38 -4.24
C PRO A 126 0.60 8.75 -3.66
N LEU A 127 0.77 8.96 -2.35
CA LEU A 127 0.58 10.29 -1.74
C LEU A 127 1.58 11.30 -2.29
N THR A 128 2.86 10.92 -2.37
CA THR A 128 3.92 11.76 -2.92
C THR A 128 3.71 12.00 -4.41
N GLY A 129 3.33 10.98 -5.17
CA GLY A 129 2.96 11.14 -6.58
C GLY A 129 1.83 12.16 -6.77
N THR A 130 0.81 12.10 -5.91
CA THR A 130 -0.30 13.09 -5.89
C THR A 130 0.22 14.51 -5.67
N MET A 131 1.07 14.72 -4.66
CA MET A 131 1.65 16.04 -4.38
C MET A 131 2.48 16.57 -5.57
N ILE A 132 3.30 15.72 -6.19
CA ILE A 132 4.10 16.08 -7.37
C ILE A 132 3.18 16.51 -8.54
N GLY A 133 2.14 15.74 -8.82
CA GLY A 133 1.18 16.07 -9.88
C GLY A 133 0.39 17.35 -9.60
N TRP A 134 0.02 17.58 -8.34
CA TRP A 134 -0.63 18.81 -7.89
C TRP A 134 0.26 20.04 -8.12
N PHE A 135 1.52 20.00 -7.65
CA PHE A 135 2.48 21.08 -7.91
C PHE A 135 2.73 21.31 -9.41
N GLY A 136 2.79 20.24 -10.20
CA GLY A 136 2.91 20.32 -11.65
C GLY A 136 1.72 21.00 -12.33
N THR A 137 0.53 20.87 -11.74
CA THR A 137 -0.69 21.54 -12.20
C THR A 137 -0.66 23.02 -11.83
N LEU A 138 -0.36 23.36 -10.57
CA LEU A 138 -0.29 24.74 -10.09
C LEU A 138 0.73 25.59 -10.86
N ARG A 139 1.90 25.02 -11.17
CA ARG A 139 2.95 25.71 -11.96
C ARG A 139 2.56 26.04 -13.39
N GLN A 140 1.42 25.54 -13.89
CA GLN A 140 0.94 25.78 -15.24
C GLN A 140 -0.28 26.71 -15.27
N LEU A 141 -0.78 27.10 -14.09
CA LEU A 141 -1.86 28.07 -13.92
C LEU A 141 -1.31 29.49 -13.63
N ASN A 142 -0.07 29.57 -13.15
CA ASN A 142 0.71 30.81 -13.00
C ASN A 142 1.59 31.03 -14.23
#